data_AF-A0A9W7F7B7-F1
#
_entry.id   AF-A0A9W7F7B7-F1
#
_cell.length_a   1.000
_cell.length_b   1.000
_cell.length_c   1.000
_cell.angle_alpha   90.00
_cell.angle_beta   90.00
_cell.angle_gamma   90.00
#
_symmetry.space_group_name_H-M   'P 1'
#
loop_
_entity.id
_entity.type
_entity.pdbx_description
1 polymer ?
#
loop_
_entity_poly.entity_id
_entity_poly.type
_entity_poly.pdbx_seq_one_letter_code
_entity_poly.pdbx_strand_id
1 'polypeptide(L)'
;MVSPTSPIDKTSMHRYCFYYLQGVNGESFSSPNAFMIKDLQPNSRVTFGTVKRSFPFENMGKFHWRFRETCKEGGFIWRDVMGEDDEVPKFQGVVFAKILRLDKLPRVTATKIRVNMSSEKKALAKSRQQQQQNSQAQKSRPAPYSDRPTRAQMPVVPEASATPAATPAATPAPAPAPAPAPPPAPPPKPETRIERLQRERKEREENQEKVWDEGVHKRIKDMEDAQAKAKRELVAREEGKRAEALELDAVKVKLEPKLKAWCEEYGKKRQLRALLSSLDKVLWPGSGWKPLNLGDVLDAKKARRAYLKASLKVHPDKTRSLDAEKRFIANRVFDALSQANATFEANGGV
;
A
#
# COMPACT_ATOMS: atom_id res chain seq x y z
N MET A 1 -4.44 -53.58 -14.79
CA MET A 1 -5.83 -53.49 -14.28
C MET A 1 -5.73 -53.60 -12.75
N VAL A 2 -6.43 -52.84 -11.92
CA VAL A 2 -7.62 -52.00 -12.15
C VAL A 2 -7.41 -50.58 -11.62
N SER A 3 -8.00 -49.60 -12.30
CA SER A 3 -8.52 -48.36 -11.69
C SER A 3 -9.71 -47.93 -12.54
N PRO A 4 -10.85 -47.64 -11.90
CA PRO A 4 -11.38 -46.29 -12.10
C PRO A 4 -11.85 -45.64 -10.79
N THR A 5 -11.34 -44.44 -10.56
CA THR A 5 -12.04 -43.28 -9.98
C THR A 5 -13.42 -43.53 -9.36
N SER A 6 -13.48 -43.67 -8.04
CA SER A 6 -14.73 -43.53 -7.29
C SER A 6 -15.32 -42.12 -7.53
N PRO A 7 -16.58 -42.00 -8.01
CA PRO A 7 -17.21 -40.69 -8.11
C PRO A 7 -17.45 -40.14 -6.70
N ILE A 8 -16.79 -39.03 -6.36
CA ILE A 8 -17.03 -38.36 -5.07
C ILE A 8 -18.45 -37.82 -5.09
N ASP A 9 -19.30 -38.41 -4.23
CA ASP A 9 -20.67 -37.97 -4.03
C ASP A 9 -20.71 -36.48 -3.67
N LYS A 10 -21.30 -35.69 -4.57
CA LYS A 10 -21.46 -34.23 -4.40
C LYS A 10 -22.32 -33.91 -3.16
N THR A 11 -23.23 -34.80 -2.79
CA THR A 11 -24.08 -34.67 -1.61
C THR A 11 -23.25 -34.66 -0.33
N SER A 12 -22.09 -35.32 -0.29
CA SER A 12 -21.23 -35.44 0.91
C SER A 12 -20.16 -34.36 1.04
N MET A 13 -19.89 -33.55 0.01
CA MET A 13 -18.83 -32.54 0.06
C MET A 13 -19.05 -31.43 1.12
N HIS A 14 -20.29 -31.21 1.56
CA HIS A 14 -20.62 -30.23 2.62
C HIS A 14 -20.01 -30.57 4.00
N ARG A 15 -19.53 -31.81 4.19
CA ARG A 15 -18.88 -32.30 5.42
C ARG A 15 -17.35 -32.08 5.43
N TYR A 16 -16.78 -31.50 4.37
CA TYR A 16 -15.33 -31.29 4.25
C TYR A 16 -14.97 -29.80 4.27
N CYS A 17 -13.91 -29.48 5.00
CA CYS A 17 -13.27 -28.17 5.01
C CYS A 17 -11.93 -28.28 4.27
N PHE A 18 -11.80 -27.52 3.17
CA PHE A 18 -10.55 -27.39 2.42
C PHE A 18 -9.78 -26.19 2.95
N TYR A 19 -8.47 -26.33 3.19
CA TYR A 19 -7.66 -25.27 3.77
C TYR A 19 -6.26 -25.17 3.15
N TYR A 20 -5.62 -24.02 3.36
CA TYR A 20 -4.23 -23.77 3.03
C TYR A 20 -3.59 -22.90 4.12
N LEU A 21 -2.39 -23.29 4.56
CA LEU A 21 -1.60 -22.57 5.54
C LEU A 21 -0.71 -21.54 4.82
N GLN A 22 -1.04 -20.26 4.99
CA GLN A 22 -0.27 -19.17 4.40
C GLN A 22 1.13 -19.11 5.04
N GLY A 23 2.18 -19.15 4.21
CA GLY A 23 3.57 -19.11 4.66
C GLY A 23 4.14 -20.49 5.02
N VAL A 24 3.77 -21.54 4.27
CA VAL A 24 4.33 -22.89 4.41
C VAL A 24 4.79 -23.36 3.03
N ASN A 25 6.07 -23.72 2.91
CA ASN A 25 6.63 -24.22 1.66
C ASN A 25 5.99 -25.58 1.31
N GLY A 26 5.55 -25.73 0.06
CA GLY A 26 4.87 -26.93 -0.45
C GLY A 26 3.34 -26.84 -0.52
N GLU A 27 2.69 -25.96 0.24
CA GLU A 27 1.23 -25.79 0.17
C GLU A 27 0.83 -24.77 -0.92
N SER A 28 0.07 -25.23 -1.92
CA SER A 28 -0.34 -24.44 -3.08
C SER A 28 -1.85 -24.44 -3.28
N PHE A 29 -2.39 -23.36 -3.87
CA PHE A 29 -3.83 -23.25 -4.18
C PHE A 29 -4.34 -24.34 -5.14
N SER A 30 -3.45 -24.97 -5.91
CA SER A 30 -3.78 -26.13 -6.78
C SER A 30 -4.00 -27.44 -6.01
N SER A 31 -3.53 -27.54 -4.77
CA SER A 31 -3.53 -28.76 -3.94
C SER A 31 -3.91 -28.42 -2.50
N PRO A 32 -5.16 -28.01 -2.22
CA PRO A 32 -5.61 -27.67 -0.88
C PRO A 32 -5.65 -28.92 0.03
N ASN A 33 -5.20 -28.75 1.27
CA ASN A 33 -5.41 -29.76 2.31
C ASN A 33 -6.92 -29.87 2.64
N ALA A 34 -7.38 -31.02 3.11
CA ALA A 34 -8.78 -31.22 3.49
C ALA A 34 -8.90 -31.95 4.84
N PHE A 35 -9.92 -31.60 5.62
CA PHE A 35 -10.35 -32.35 6.80
C PHE A 35 -11.87 -32.49 6.85
N MET A 36 -12.33 -33.57 7.50
CA MET A 36 -13.75 -33.84 7.72
C MET A 36 -14.23 -33.15 9.00
N ILE A 37 -15.35 -32.42 8.89
CA ILE A 37 -16.05 -31.83 10.04
C ILE A 37 -16.91 -32.95 10.65
N LYS A 38 -16.56 -33.41 11.84
CA LYS A 38 -17.12 -34.65 12.42
C LYS A 38 -18.53 -34.49 13.00
N ASP A 39 -18.84 -33.32 13.56
CA ASP A 39 -20.07 -33.09 14.32
C ASP A 39 -21.24 -32.55 13.48
N LEU A 40 -21.17 -32.66 12.14
CA LEU A 40 -22.11 -31.97 11.25
C LEU A 40 -23.38 -32.79 10.97
N GLN A 41 -24.47 -32.40 11.63
CA GLN A 41 -25.82 -32.93 11.38
C GLN A 41 -26.30 -32.65 9.93
N PRO A 42 -27.13 -33.52 9.30
CA PRO A 42 -27.35 -33.55 7.85
C PRO A 42 -27.95 -32.29 7.18
N ASN A 43 -28.38 -31.29 7.95
CA ASN A 43 -28.88 -30.01 7.44
C ASN A 43 -28.44 -28.80 8.30
N SER A 44 -27.43 -28.97 9.16
CA SER A 44 -27.05 -27.93 10.14
C SER A 44 -26.12 -26.86 9.56
N ARG A 45 -26.12 -25.70 10.24
CA ARG A 45 -25.24 -24.57 9.94
C ARG A 45 -23.83 -24.90 10.46
N VAL A 46 -22.81 -24.56 9.68
CA VAL A 46 -21.41 -24.82 10.05
C VAL A 46 -20.91 -23.62 10.85
N THR A 47 -20.79 -23.75 12.17
CA THR A 47 -20.22 -22.71 13.04
C THR A 47 -18.69 -22.81 13.09
N PHE A 48 -18.01 -21.68 13.30
CA PHE A 48 -16.55 -21.61 13.30
C PHE A 48 -15.92 -22.51 14.36
N GLY A 49 -16.48 -22.57 15.57
CA GLY A 49 -16.02 -23.45 16.65
C GLY A 49 -16.10 -24.93 16.28
N THR A 50 -17.03 -25.34 15.43
CA THR A 50 -17.15 -26.74 14.97
C THR A 50 -16.09 -27.08 13.91
N VAL A 51 -15.74 -26.11 13.04
CA VAL A 51 -14.60 -26.23 12.12
C VAL A 51 -13.28 -26.25 12.90
N LYS A 52 -13.16 -25.43 13.95
CA LYS A 52 -11.99 -25.35 14.82
C LYS A 52 -11.75 -26.66 15.59
N ARG A 53 -12.77 -27.24 16.24
CA ARG A 53 -12.68 -28.55 16.92
C ARG A 53 -12.38 -29.74 15.99
N SER A 54 -12.66 -29.59 14.69
CA SER A 54 -12.32 -30.60 13.69
C SER A 54 -10.93 -30.39 13.06
N PHE A 55 -10.22 -29.31 13.39
CA PHE A 55 -8.95 -28.94 12.78
C PHE A 55 -7.76 -29.68 13.43
N PRO A 56 -6.90 -30.39 12.66
CA PRO A 56 -5.85 -31.25 13.21
C PRO A 56 -4.71 -30.54 13.97
N PHE A 57 -4.71 -29.19 14.02
CA PHE A 57 -3.67 -28.40 14.71
C PHE A 57 -4.25 -27.43 15.75
N GLU A 58 -5.44 -27.70 16.31
CA GLU A 58 -6.18 -26.77 17.19
C GLU A 58 -5.35 -26.20 18.36
N ASN A 59 -4.46 -27.00 18.95
CA ASN A 59 -3.59 -26.59 20.07
C ASN A 59 -2.22 -26.02 19.64
N MET A 60 -1.96 -25.83 18.33
CA MET A 60 -0.63 -25.53 17.80
C MET A 60 -0.37 -24.05 17.46
N GLY A 61 -1.11 -23.13 18.09
CA GLY A 61 -0.83 -21.70 18.10
C GLY A 61 -2.06 -20.79 17.92
N LYS A 62 -1.80 -19.50 17.73
CA LYS A 62 -2.78 -18.50 17.29
C LYS A 62 -2.85 -18.49 15.76
N PHE A 63 -4.02 -18.78 15.24
CA PHE A 63 -4.30 -18.83 13.81
C PHE A 63 -5.28 -17.71 13.42
N HIS A 64 -4.99 -16.98 12.35
CA HIS A 64 -5.95 -16.08 11.72
C HIS A 64 -6.68 -16.80 10.59
N TRP A 65 -8.01 -16.75 10.59
CA TRP A 65 -8.87 -17.49 9.66
C TRP A 65 -9.63 -16.53 8.73
N ARG A 66 -9.66 -16.87 7.44
CA ARG A 66 -10.49 -16.18 6.43
C ARG A 66 -11.19 -17.24 5.60
N PHE A 67 -12.50 -17.13 5.39
CA PHE A 67 -13.31 -18.12 4.69
C PHE A 67 -13.81 -17.59 3.35
N ARG A 68 -13.91 -18.49 2.36
CA ARG A 68 -14.34 -18.15 1.00
C ARG A 68 -15.85 -18.07 0.92
N GLU A 69 -16.37 -16.90 0.57
CA GLU A 69 -17.80 -16.66 0.38
C GLU A 69 -18.12 -16.47 -1.10
N THR A 70 -19.30 -16.96 -1.53
CA THR A 70 -19.79 -16.75 -2.91
C THR A 70 -20.39 -15.35 -3.04
N CYS A 71 -19.91 -14.53 -3.98
CA CYS A 71 -20.51 -13.23 -4.26
C CYS A 71 -21.72 -13.38 -5.18
N LYS A 72 -22.78 -12.58 -4.93
CA LYS A 72 -24.05 -12.61 -5.69
C LYS A 72 -23.89 -12.28 -7.18
N GLU A 73 -22.86 -11.53 -7.55
CA GLU A 73 -22.63 -11.05 -8.92
C GLU A 73 -21.67 -11.94 -9.72
N GLY A 74 -21.32 -13.12 -9.20
CA GLY A 74 -20.40 -14.06 -9.86
C GLY A 74 -18.94 -13.83 -9.47
N GLY A 75 -18.57 -14.25 -8.26
CA GLY A 75 -17.20 -14.14 -7.77
C GLY A 75 -17.02 -14.76 -6.39
N PHE A 76 -15.89 -14.48 -5.75
CA PHE A 76 -15.66 -14.87 -4.35
C PHE A 76 -14.92 -13.79 -3.57
N ILE A 77 -15.22 -13.70 -2.28
CA ILE A 77 -14.52 -12.84 -1.32
C ILE A 77 -13.97 -13.68 -0.17
N TRP A 78 -12.97 -13.16 0.53
CA TRP A 78 -12.48 -13.74 1.78
C TRP A 78 -13.07 -12.94 2.94
N ARG A 79 -13.94 -13.57 3.74
CA ARG A 79 -14.52 -12.99 4.96
C ARG A 79 -13.73 -13.47 6.17
N ASP A 80 -13.38 -12.56 7.06
CA ASP A 80 -12.74 -12.91 8.34
C ASP A 80 -13.83 -13.28 9.35
N VAL A 81 -13.61 -14.35 10.10
CA VAL A 81 -14.56 -14.93 11.05
C VAL A 81 -13.84 -15.13 12.37
N MET A 82 -14.42 -14.67 13.48
CA MET A 82 -13.68 -14.42 14.72
C MET A 82 -14.39 -14.95 15.98
N GLY A 83 -15.72 -15.00 16.00
CA GLY A 83 -16.51 -15.65 17.06
C GLY A 83 -16.69 -17.13 16.78
N GLU A 84 -16.67 -17.98 17.82
CA GLU A 84 -16.83 -19.43 17.63
C GLU A 84 -18.26 -19.83 17.24
N ASP A 85 -19.23 -19.00 17.56
CA ASP A 85 -20.64 -19.14 17.15
C ASP A 85 -20.92 -18.57 15.74
N ASP A 86 -19.98 -17.85 15.13
CA ASP A 86 -20.15 -17.27 13.80
C ASP A 86 -20.38 -18.37 12.73
N GLU A 87 -21.33 -18.14 11.83
CA GLU A 87 -21.56 -19.03 10.69
C GLU A 87 -20.45 -18.91 9.64
N VAL A 88 -19.84 -20.03 9.28
CA VAL A 88 -18.77 -20.11 8.29
C VAL A 88 -19.32 -19.99 6.88
N PRO A 89 -18.91 -18.97 6.09
CA PRO A 89 -19.31 -18.84 4.70
C PRO A 89 -18.92 -20.06 3.84
N LYS A 90 -19.83 -20.45 2.95
CA LYS A 90 -19.64 -21.58 2.03
C LYS A 90 -19.47 -21.06 0.60
N PHE A 91 -18.51 -21.63 -0.12
CA PHE A 91 -18.32 -21.41 -1.55
C PHE A 91 -18.81 -22.64 -2.32
N GLN A 92 -19.83 -22.49 -3.16
CA GLN A 92 -20.46 -23.61 -3.90
C GLN A 92 -20.89 -24.79 -2.99
N GLY A 93 -21.35 -24.50 -1.76
CA GLY A 93 -21.76 -25.50 -0.77
C GLY A 93 -20.62 -26.09 0.09
N VAL A 94 -19.36 -25.80 -0.25
CA VAL A 94 -18.15 -26.34 0.39
C VAL A 94 -17.44 -25.25 1.20
N VAL A 95 -16.80 -25.62 2.31
CA VAL A 95 -16.00 -24.67 3.12
C VAL A 95 -14.57 -24.61 2.58
N PHE A 96 -14.09 -23.40 2.30
CA PHE A 96 -12.68 -23.13 1.98
C PHE A 96 -12.10 -22.11 2.96
N ALA A 97 -10.98 -22.43 3.60
CA ALA A 97 -10.32 -21.64 4.63
C ALA A 97 -8.89 -21.23 4.25
N LYS A 98 -8.57 -19.95 4.42
CA LYS A 98 -7.21 -19.42 4.50
C LYS A 98 -6.81 -19.38 5.97
N ILE A 99 -5.71 -20.04 6.33
CA ILE A 99 -5.23 -20.09 7.70
C ILE A 99 -3.82 -19.49 7.75
N LEU A 100 -3.59 -18.47 8.58
CA LEU A 100 -2.26 -17.87 8.79
C LEU A 100 -1.80 -18.13 10.22
N ARG A 101 -0.61 -18.73 10.40
CA ARG A 101 0.00 -18.95 11.71
C ARG A 101 0.63 -17.67 12.24
N LEU A 102 0.02 -17.05 13.24
CA LEU A 102 0.50 -15.79 13.79
C LEU A 102 1.81 -15.95 14.57
N ASP A 103 2.03 -17.08 15.24
CA ASP A 103 3.25 -17.32 16.03
C ASP A 103 4.51 -17.62 15.18
N LYS A 104 4.34 -17.84 13.86
CA LYS A 104 5.45 -17.93 12.90
C LYS A 104 5.62 -16.67 12.04
N LEU A 105 4.88 -15.60 12.32
CA LEU A 105 5.21 -14.29 11.76
C LEU A 105 6.54 -13.79 12.36
N PRO A 106 7.41 -13.14 11.56
CA PRO A 106 8.59 -12.49 12.12
C PRO A 106 8.13 -11.41 13.10
N ARG A 107 8.58 -11.52 14.36
CA ARG A 107 8.31 -10.51 15.40
C ARG A 107 8.99 -9.20 15.02
N VAL A 108 8.26 -8.32 14.33
CA VAL A 108 8.63 -6.90 14.21
C VAL A 108 8.65 -6.33 15.62
N THR A 109 9.84 -6.00 16.12
CA THR A 109 10.02 -5.39 17.43
C THR A 109 9.31 -4.04 17.45
N ALA A 110 8.35 -3.88 18.37
CA ALA A 110 7.38 -2.79 18.31
C ALA A 110 7.95 -1.46 18.81
N THR A 111 8.80 -0.82 18.00
CA THR A 111 9.06 0.62 18.10
C THR A 111 7.72 1.35 18.00
N LYS A 112 7.34 2.09 19.06
CA LYS A 112 6.02 2.69 19.21
C LYS A 112 5.75 3.82 18.20
N ILE A 113 5.30 3.46 17.00
CA ILE A 113 4.72 4.42 16.05
C ILE A 113 3.38 4.91 16.64
N ARG A 114 3.41 6.08 17.27
CA ARG A 114 2.21 6.79 17.76
C ARG A 114 1.45 7.39 16.56
N VAL A 115 0.65 6.57 15.87
CA VAL A 115 -0.21 7.03 14.77
C VAL A 115 -1.27 7.99 15.33
N ASN A 116 -1.25 9.24 14.87
CA ASN A 116 -2.15 10.28 15.36
C ASN A 116 -3.44 10.31 14.52
N MET A 117 -4.49 9.68 15.05
CA MET A 117 -5.84 9.48 14.47
C MET A 117 -6.63 10.79 14.19
N SER A 118 -6.01 11.97 14.34
CA SER A 118 -6.62 13.27 14.00
C SER A 118 -6.50 13.65 12.51
N SER A 119 -5.67 12.93 11.74
CA SER A 119 -5.36 13.24 10.34
C SER A 119 -6.41 12.72 9.34
N GLU A 120 -6.90 11.49 9.51
CA GLU A 120 -7.88 10.85 8.61
C GLU A 120 -9.19 11.63 8.49
N LYS A 121 -9.70 12.17 9.61
CA LYS A 121 -10.93 12.98 9.62
C LYS A 121 -10.81 14.28 8.80
N LYS A 122 -9.59 14.81 8.59
CA LYS A 122 -9.34 15.95 7.69
C LYS A 122 -9.12 15.52 6.23
N ALA A 123 -8.56 14.33 5.99
CA ALA A 123 -8.40 13.79 4.65
C ALA A 123 -9.76 13.48 3.99
N LEU A 124 -10.66 12.80 4.73
CA LEU A 124 -11.99 12.45 4.23
C LEU A 124 -12.85 13.69 3.90
N ALA A 125 -12.74 14.74 4.72
CA ALA A 125 -13.43 16.01 4.49
C ALA A 125 -12.97 16.70 3.19
N LYS A 126 -11.66 16.76 2.92
CA LYS A 126 -11.13 17.33 1.67
C LYS A 126 -11.54 16.52 0.43
N SER A 127 -11.48 15.20 0.50
CA SER A 127 -11.87 14.32 -0.62
C SER A 127 -13.32 14.56 -1.04
N ARG A 128 -14.24 14.63 -0.06
CA ARG A 128 -15.67 14.90 -0.31
C ARG A 128 -15.91 16.27 -0.97
N GLN A 129 -15.09 17.27 -0.65
CA GLN A 129 -15.19 18.62 -1.22
C GLN A 129 -14.70 18.67 -2.67
N GLN A 130 -13.63 17.95 -3.00
CA GLN A 130 -13.07 17.91 -4.35
C GLN A 130 -13.96 17.10 -5.32
N GLN A 131 -14.65 16.07 -4.82
CA GLN A 131 -15.61 15.28 -5.60
C GLN A 131 -16.87 16.08 -5.99
N GLN A 132 -17.23 17.14 -5.24
CA GLN A 132 -18.34 18.04 -5.58
C GLN A 132 -17.99 19.10 -6.63
N GLN A 133 -16.70 19.45 -6.80
CA GLN A 133 -16.28 20.34 -7.89
C GLN A 133 -16.21 19.61 -9.23
N ASN A 134 -15.76 18.35 -9.24
CA ASN A 134 -15.55 17.60 -10.48
C ASN A 134 -16.85 17.25 -11.23
N SER A 135 -17.99 17.20 -10.54
CA SER A 135 -19.31 16.98 -11.15
C SER A 135 -19.89 18.21 -11.85
N GLN A 136 -19.34 19.41 -11.64
CA GLN A 136 -19.77 20.63 -12.33
C GLN A 136 -19.07 20.83 -13.69
N ALA A 137 -17.93 20.17 -13.92
CA ALA A 137 -17.11 20.29 -15.13
C ALA A 137 -17.57 19.40 -16.31
N GLN A 138 -18.48 18.45 -16.10
CA GLN A 138 -18.88 17.47 -17.14
C GLN A 138 -20.04 17.93 -18.06
N LYS A 139 -20.48 19.20 -17.98
CA LYS A 139 -21.63 19.71 -18.74
C LYS A 139 -21.31 20.41 -20.07
N SER A 140 -20.06 20.37 -20.56
CA SER A 140 -19.67 21.03 -21.82
C SER A 140 -18.52 20.34 -22.58
N ARG A 141 -18.85 19.33 -23.41
CA ARG A 141 -18.07 18.96 -24.61
C ARG A 141 -18.98 18.34 -25.68
N PRO A 142 -18.82 18.70 -26.98
CA PRO A 142 -19.62 18.12 -28.06
C PRO A 142 -19.16 16.70 -28.44
N ALA A 143 -20.01 16.01 -29.21
CA ALA A 143 -19.84 14.62 -29.62
C ALA A 143 -18.72 14.40 -30.66
N PRO A 144 -18.14 13.17 -30.74
CA PRO A 144 -17.13 12.85 -31.74
C PRO A 144 -17.73 12.64 -33.14
N TYR A 145 -17.07 13.20 -34.15
CA TYR A 145 -17.33 12.92 -35.57
C TYR A 145 -16.59 11.63 -35.98
N SER A 146 -17.18 10.82 -36.86
CA SER A 146 -16.61 9.56 -37.33
C SER A 146 -15.88 9.74 -38.66
N ASP A 147 -14.67 9.18 -38.80
CA ASP A 147 -14.09 8.96 -40.13
C ASP A 147 -13.19 7.71 -40.17
N ARG A 148 -12.92 7.19 -41.37
CA ARG A 148 -12.44 5.81 -41.60
C ARG A 148 -11.48 5.70 -42.79
N PRO A 149 -10.29 5.11 -42.62
CA PRO A 149 -9.47 4.62 -43.75
C PRO A 149 -9.58 3.10 -44.01
N THR A 150 -9.43 2.78 -45.28
CA THR A 150 -9.62 1.49 -45.98
C THR A 150 -8.57 0.39 -45.71
N ARG A 151 -8.97 -0.85 -45.99
CA ARG A 151 -8.21 -2.12 -45.98
C ARG A 151 -7.34 -2.32 -47.24
N ALA A 152 -6.09 -2.72 -47.07
CA ALA A 152 -5.26 -3.47 -48.03
C ALA A 152 -4.52 -4.57 -47.24
N GLN A 153 -4.73 -5.88 -47.42
CA GLN A 153 -4.57 -6.76 -48.59
C GLN A 153 -3.10 -7.09 -48.92
N MET A 154 -2.80 -8.39 -48.93
CA MET A 154 -1.48 -8.99 -49.22
C MET A 154 -1.33 -9.24 -50.73
N PRO A 155 -0.11 -9.21 -51.30
CA PRO A 155 0.18 -9.80 -52.60
C PRO A 155 0.33 -11.33 -52.50
N VAL A 156 -0.01 -12.01 -53.58
CA VAL A 156 0.19 -13.47 -53.78
C VAL A 156 1.25 -13.65 -54.87
N VAL A 157 2.07 -14.71 -54.79
CA VAL A 157 2.93 -15.18 -55.89
C VAL A 157 2.67 -16.67 -56.18
N PRO A 158 2.81 -17.14 -57.43
CA PRO A 158 1.98 -18.25 -57.91
C PRO A 158 2.67 -19.63 -57.96
N GLU A 159 1.83 -20.65 -58.13
CA GLU A 159 2.17 -22.04 -58.41
C GLU A 159 2.47 -22.27 -59.91
N ALA A 160 3.38 -23.20 -60.23
CA ALA A 160 3.75 -23.55 -61.62
C ALA A 160 4.05 -25.05 -61.82
N SER A 161 2.97 -25.78 -62.10
CA SER A 161 2.83 -26.93 -63.03
C SER A 161 4.01 -27.85 -63.42
N ALA A 162 3.74 -29.15 -63.20
CA ALA A 162 3.86 -30.27 -64.16
C ALA A 162 5.18 -31.04 -64.39
N THR A 163 4.99 -32.35 -64.64
CA THR A 163 5.96 -33.41 -64.99
C THR A 163 6.06 -33.59 -66.52
N PRO A 164 7.01 -34.40 -67.05
CA PRO A 164 6.57 -35.67 -67.70
C PRO A 164 7.54 -36.88 -67.61
N ALA A 165 7.12 -37.98 -68.25
CA ALA A 165 7.74 -39.32 -68.47
C ALA A 165 9.26 -39.37 -68.74
N ALA A 166 10.04 -40.45 -68.47
CA ALA A 166 9.86 -41.92 -68.41
C ALA A 166 10.03 -42.71 -69.73
N THR A 167 11.07 -43.59 -69.81
CA THR A 167 11.24 -44.76 -70.74
C THR A 167 12.44 -45.64 -70.25
N PRO A 168 12.85 -46.82 -70.84
CA PRO A 168 12.92 -48.04 -70.02
C PRO A 168 14.21 -48.92 -70.09
N ALA A 169 14.24 -49.91 -69.17
CA ALA A 169 14.75 -51.30 -69.28
C ALA A 169 16.16 -51.67 -69.84
N ALA A 170 16.95 -52.38 -69.02
CA ALA A 170 17.95 -53.39 -69.44
C ALA A 170 18.21 -54.44 -68.32
N THR A 171 18.57 -55.68 -68.70
CA THR A 171 18.86 -56.91 -67.89
C THR A 171 19.37 -57.97 -68.90
N PRO A 172 20.26 -58.97 -68.63
CA PRO A 172 20.80 -59.56 -67.37
C PRO A 172 22.07 -58.85 -66.80
N ALA A 173 23.11 -59.43 -66.15
CA ALA A 173 23.64 -60.81 -66.04
C ALA A 173 24.42 -61.08 -64.69
N PRO A 174 24.86 -62.33 -64.38
CA PRO A 174 25.11 -62.74 -62.98
C PRO A 174 26.59 -62.90 -62.52
N ALA A 175 26.77 -62.70 -61.20
CA ALA A 175 27.69 -63.38 -60.25
C ALA A 175 29.24 -63.33 -60.52
N PRO A 176 30.09 -63.10 -59.48
CA PRO A 176 30.21 -64.00 -58.32
C PRO A 176 30.15 -63.30 -56.93
N ALA A 177 30.30 -64.08 -55.85
CA ALA A 177 29.95 -63.68 -54.47
C ALA A 177 31.14 -63.23 -53.59
N PRO A 178 30.93 -62.31 -52.63
CA PRO A 178 31.86 -62.00 -51.54
C PRO A 178 31.53 -62.75 -50.22
N ALA A 179 32.51 -62.82 -49.31
CA ALA A 179 32.36 -63.44 -47.99
C ALA A 179 31.64 -62.52 -46.96
N PRO A 180 31.01 -63.07 -45.90
CA PRO A 180 30.26 -62.28 -44.93
C PRO A 180 31.16 -61.50 -43.95
N ALA A 181 30.90 -60.20 -43.82
CA ALA A 181 31.46 -59.34 -42.78
C ALA A 181 30.71 -59.50 -41.44
N PRO A 182 31.31 -59.16 -40.28
CA PRO A 182 30.62 -59.19 -38.99
C PRO A 182 29.41 -58.23 -38.95
N PRO A 183 28.34 -58.55 -38.19
CA PRO A 183 27.11 -57.79 -38.21
C PRO A 183 27.29 -56.38 -37.60
N PRO A 184 26.66 -55.33 -38.16
CA PRO A 184 26.67 -54.00 -37.57
C PRO A 184 25.89 -53.97 -36.25
N ALA A 185 26.29 -53.07 -35.34
CA ALA A 185 25.57 -52.86 -34.09
C ALA A 185 24.10 -52.49 -34.35
N PRO A 186 23.14 -53.00 -33.55
CA PRO A 186 21.72 -52.77 -33.80
C PRO A 186 21.39 -51.28 -33.66
N PRO A 187 20.60 -50.69 -34.59
CA PRO A 187 20.12 -49.32 -34.43
C PRO A 187 19.28 -49.19 -33.15
N PRO A 188 19.30 -48.02 -32.49
CA PRO A 188 18.47 -47.79 -31.31
C PRO A 188 17.01 -48.06 -31.66
N LYS A 189 16.31 -48.81 -30.78
CA LYS A 189 14.93 -49.26 -31.02
C LYS A 189 14.05 -48.05 -31.38
N PRO A 190 13.19 -48.14 -32.41
CA PRO A 190 12.27 -47.06 -32.73
C PRO A 190 11.34 -46.84 -31.53
N GLU A 191 11.51 -45.69 -30.89
CA GLU A 191 10.70 -45.25 -29.75
C GLU A 191 9.21 -45.36 -30.05
N THR A 192 8.45 -45.93 -29.11
CA THR A 192 7.02 -46.12 -29.35
C THR A 192 6.31 -44.77 -29.39
N ARG A 193 5.20 -44.72 -30.15
CA ARG A 193 4.31 -43.54 -30.20
C ARG A 193 3.83 -43.10 -28.81
N ILE A 194 3.77 -44.03 -27.85
CA ILE A 194 3.39 -43.76 -26.46
C ILE A 194 4.53 -43.06 -25.71
N GLU A 195 5.76 -43.58 -25.78
CA GLU A 195 6.94 -42.96 -25.15
C GLU A 195 7.22 -41.55 -25.70
N ARG A 196 7.07 -41.35 -27.02
CA ARG A 196 7.19 -40.00 -27.63
C ARG A 196 6.16 -39.03 -27.05
N LEU A 197 4.89 -39.41 -27.01
CA LEU A 197 3.82 -38.58 -26.44
C LEU A 197 3.98 -38.33 -24.92
N GLN A 198 4.60 -39.27 -24.19
CA GLN A 198 4.95 -39.07 -22.78
C GLN A 198 6.13 -38.10 -22.62
N ARG A 199 7.16 -38.17 -23.47
CA ARG A 199 8.26 -37.20 -23.48
C ARG A 199 7.78 -35.80 -23.83
N GLU A 200 7.03 -35.65 -24.92
CA GLU A 200 6.44 -34.37 -25.35
C GLU A 200 5.52 -33.77 -24.26
N ARG A 201 4.79 -34.60 -23.51
CA ARG A 201 4.00 -34.14 -22.37
C ARG A 201 4.91 -33.59 -21.27
N LYS A 202 5.90 -34.38 -20.81
CA LYS A 202 6.80 -33.96 -19.73
C LYS A 202 7.58 -32.69 -20.10
N GLU A 203 8.02 -32.57 -21.35
CA GLU A 203 8.72 -31.40 -21.86
C GLU A 203 7.83 -30.14 -21.89
N ARG A 204 6.54 -30.29 -22.26
CA ARG A 204 5.55 -29.20 -22.14
C ARG A 204 5.28 -28.84 -20.68
N GLU A 205 5.20 -29.81 -19.78
CA GLU A 205 4.99 -29.60 -18.35
C GLU A 205 6.19 -28.87 -17.71
N GLU A 206 7.43 -29.30 -17.97
CA GLU A 206 8.65 -28.58 -17.52
C GLU A 206 8.77 -27.18 -18.13
N ASN A 207 8.39 -26.98 -19.40
CA ASN A 207 8.43 -25.67 -20.03
C ASN A 207 7.34 -24.73 -19.48
N GLN A 208 6.17 -25.27 -19.15
CA GLN A 208 5.09 -24.54 -18.48
C GLN A 208 5.48 -24.16 -17.04
N GLU A 209 6.19 -25.04 -16.33
CA GLU A 209 6.73 -24.77 -14.99
C GLU A 209 7.78 -23.63 -15.03
N LYS A 210 8.75 -23.70 -15.95
CA LYS A 210 9.76 -22.63 -16.15
C LYS A 210 9.13 -21.27 -16.46
N VAL A 211 8.16 -21.22 -17.38
CA VAL A 211 7.41 -19.99 -17.72
C VAL A 211 6.58 -19.47 -16.53
N TRP A 212 6.03 -20.36 -15.70
CA TRP A 212 5.30 -19.97 -14.50
C TRP A 212 6.23 -19.37 -13.44
N ASP A 213 7.38 -20.02 -13.19
CA ASP A 213 8.40 -19.56 -12.24
C ASP A 213 9.05 -18.24 -12.67
N GLU A 214 9.43 -18.07 -13.94
CA GLU A 214 9.90 -16.78 -14.48
C GLU A 214 8.84 -15.68 -14.27
N GLY A 215 7.57 -16.02 -14.53
CA GLY A 215 6.45 -15.14 -14.28
C GLY A 215 6.26 -14.79 -12.79
N VAL A 216 6.54 -15.72 -11.87
CA VAL A 216 6.52 -15.47 -10.41
C VAL A 216 7.71 -14.60 -9.99
N HIS A 217 8.94 -14.95 -10.36
CA HIS A 217 10.15 -14.18 -10.04
C HIS A 217 10.07 -12.75 -10.54
N LYS A 218 9.55 -12.52 -11.75
CA LYS A 218 9.30 -11.18 -12.30
C LYS A 218 8.31 -10.37 -11.45
N ARG A 219 7.24 -10.99 -10.94
CA ARG A 219 6.26 -10.34 -10.05
C ARG A 219 6.79 -10.08 -8.65
N ILE A 220 7.65 -10.96 -8.11
CA ILE A 220 8.34 -10.73 -6.84
C ILE A 220 9.28 -9.53 -6.98
N LYS A 221 10.11 -9.51 -8.02
CA LYS A 221 11.05 -8.40 -8.27
C LYS A 221 10.34 -7.06 -8.48
N ASP A 222 9.28 -7.02 -9.29
CA ASP A 222 8.47 -5.81 -9.49
C ASP A 222 7.85 -5.29 -8.18
N MET A 223 7.37 -6.19 -7.32
CA MET A 223 6.90 -5.85 -5.98
C MET A 223 8.03 -5.33 -5.07
N GLU A 224 9.22 -5.91 -5.13
CA GLU A 224 10.38 -5.47 -4.34
C GLU A 224 10.91 -4.11 -4.79
N ASP A 225 11.03 -3.88 -6.10
CA ASP A 225 11.39 -2.58 -6.68
C ASP A 225 10.32 -1.51 -6.38
N ALA A 226 9.02 -1.85 -6.44
CA ALA A 226 7.94 -0.96 -6.03
C ALA A 226 8.00 -0.63 -4.52
N GLN A 227 8.27 -1.62 -3.66
CA GLN A 227 8.47 -1.38 -2.23
C GLN A 227 9.74 -0.55 -1.96
N ALA A 228 10.83 -0.77 -2.67
CA ALA A 228 12.07 -0.01 -2.54
C ALA A 228 11.87 1.45 -2.97
N LYS A 229 11.14 1.69 -4.06
CA LYS A 229 10.73 3.02 -4.52
C LYS A 229 9.86 3.73 -3.47
N ALA A 230 8.82 3.07 -2.96
CA ALA A 230 7.95 3.63 -1.92
C ALA A 230 8.71 3.95 -0.62
N LYS A 231 9.64 3.08 -0.19
CA LYS A 231 10.52 3.33 0.96
C LYS A 231 11.42 4.55 0.74
N ARG A 232 12.05 4.68 -0.44
CA ARG A 232 12.88 5.85 -0.80
C ARG A 232 12.08 7.15 -0.84
N GLU A 233 10.87 7.14 -1.41
CA GLU A 233 9.98 8.32 -1.45
C GLU A 233 9.54 8.76 -0.05
N LEU A 234 9.22 7.81 0.84
CA LEU A 234 8.91 8.11 2.24
C LEU A 234 10.10 8.72 2.98
N VAL A 235 11.30 8.13 2.85
CA VAL A 235 12.52 8.65 3.49
C VAL A 235 12.83 10.07 3.01
N ALA A 236 12.88 10.31 1.69
CA ALA A 236 13.14 11.65 1.15
C ALA A 236 12.11 12.70 1.62
N ARG A 237 10.84 12.28 1.77
CA ARG A 237 9.76 13.14 2.30
C ARG A 237 9.85 13.38 3.80
N GLU A 238 10.47 12.49 4.57
CA GLU A 238 10.75 12.73 6.00
C GLU A 238 12.03 13.54 6.20
N GLU A 239 13.06 13.34 5.38
CA GLU A 239 14.27 14.16 5.34
C GLU A 239 13.97 15.61 4.98
N GLY A 240 13.14 15.87 3.96
CA GLY A 240 12.71 17.23 3.60
C GLY A 240 11.98 17.96 4.74
N LYS A 241 11.03 17.28 5.41
CA LYS A 241 10.37 17.83 6.62
C LYS A 241 11.34 18.05 7.78
N ARG A 242 12.36 17.17 7.91
CA ARG A 242 13.36 17.25 8.97
C ARG A 242 14.32 18.42 8.73
N ALA A 243 14.67 18.71 7.49
CA ALA A 243 15.40 19.92 7.11
C ALA A 243 14.59 21.18 7.44
N GLU A 244 13.34 21.28 6.98
CA GLU A 244 12.42 22.40 7.30
C GLU A 244 12.27 22.59 8.83
N ALA A 245 12.12 21.50 9.58
CA ALA A 245 12.02 21.53 11.04
C ALA A 245 13.33 21.97 11.72
N LEU A 246 14.50 21.60 11.18
CA LEU A 246 15.81 22.02 11.71
C LEU A 246 16.10 23.48 11.39
N GLU A 247 15.67 24.00 10.24
CA GLU A 247 15.75 25.44 9.93
C GLU A 247 14.85 26.25 10.87
N LEU A 248 13.60 25.83 11.06
CA LEU A 248 12.66 26.45 12.00
C LEU A 248 13.14 26.38 13.46
N ASP A 249 13.78 25.29 13.88
CA ASP A 249 14.37 25.21 15.22
C ASP A 249 15.65 26.05 15.34
N ALA A 250 16.52 26.11 14.32
CA ALA A 250 17.68 27.00 14.33
C ALA A 250 17.28 28.48 14.38
N VAL A 251 16.19 28.88 13.71
CA VAL A 251 15.53 30.19 13.87
C VAL A 251 15.07 30.39 15.32
N LYS A 252 14.34 29.42 15.88
CA LYS A 252 13.83 29.49 17.25
C LYS A 252 14.95 29.59 18.28
N VAL A 253 16.03 28.81 18.16
CA VAL A 253 17.21 28.84 19.04
C VAL A 253 17.94 30.19 18.99
N LYS A 254 17.94 30.89 17.86
CA LYS A 254 18.49 32.26 17.75
C LYS A 254 17.58 33.32 18.38
N LEU A 255 16.26 33.20 18.21
CA LEU A 255 15.29 34.24 18.57
C LEU A 255 14.71 34.09 19.99
N GLU A 256 14.49 32.86 20.47
CA GLU A 256 13.96 32.56 21.80
C GLU A 256 14.80 33.12 22.96
N PRO A 257 16.16 33.07 22.98
CA PRO A 257 16.93 33.73 24.04
C PRO A 257 16.83 35.26 23.99
N LYS A 258 16.78 35.87 22.80
CA LYS A 258 16.57 37.32 22.66
C LYS A 258 15.19 37.75 23.16
N LEU A 259 14.15 36.98 22.82
CA LEU A 259 12.78 37.19 23.31
C LEU A 259 12.70 36.99 24.83
N LYS A 260 13.33 35.94 25.37
CA LYS A 260 13.35 35.68 26.82
C LYS A 260 14.07 36.80 27.59
N ALA A 261 15.23 37.24 27.13
CA ALA A 261 15.98 38.36 27.72
C ALA A 261 15.25 39.72 27.62
N TRP A 262 14.23 39.83 26.76
CA TRP A 262 13.33 40.98 26.70
C TRP A 262 12.08 40.80 27.58
N CYS A 263 11.54 39.59 27.73
CA CYS A 263 10.44 39.31 28.66
C CYS A 263 10.87 39.36 30.14
N GLU A 264 12.13 39.05 30.42
CA GLU A 264 12.72 38.95 31.75
C GLU A 264 13.73 40.08 32.01
N GLU A 265 13.87 40.49 33.27
CA GLU A 265 14.82 41.49 33.75
C GLU A 265 15.26 41.08 35.15
N TYR A 266 16.55 40.76 35.30
CA TYR A 266 17.13 40.18 36.53
C TYR A 266 16.31 39.02 37.14
N GLY A 267 15.82 38.12 36.28
CA GLY A 267 15.02 36.94 36.66
C GLY A 267 13.55 37.21 37.00
N LYS A 268 13.07 38.46 36.92
CA LYS A 268 11.66 38.83 37.10
C LYS A 268 11.00 39.10 35.75
N LYS A 269 9.71 38.79 35.61
CA LYS A 269 8.92 39.21 34.43
C LYS A 269 8.86 40.74 34.38
N ARG A 270 9.13 41.35 33.23
CA ARG A 270 9.02 42.82 33.06
C ARG A 270 7.58 43.29 33.15
N GLN A 271 7.39 44.47 33.73
CA GLN A 271 6.08 45.14 33.74
C GLN A 271 5.72 45.68 32.35
N LEU A 272 4.41 45.88 32.10
CA LEU A 272 3.88 46.34 30.81
C LEU A 272 4.58 47.60 30.28
N ARG A 273 4.83 48.60 31.14
CA ARG A 273 5.50 49.85 30.74
C ARG A 273 6.91 49.61 30.20
N ALA A 274 7.69 48.75 30.86
CA ALA A 274 9.07 48.43 30.48
C ALA A 274 9.16 47.56 29.21
N LEU A 275 8.18 46.69 28.97
CA LEU A 275 8.04 45.96 27.70
C LEU A 275 7.73 46.94 26.55
N LEU A 276 6.77 47.84 26.74
CA LEU A 276 6.36 48.81 25.71
C LEU A 276 7.45 49.80 25.32
N SER A 277 8.29 50.24 26.26
CA SER A 277 9.43 51.14 26.01
C SER A 277 10.68 50.46 25.43
N SER A 278 10.67 49.14 25.28
CA SER A 278 11.78 48.35 24.70
C SER A 278 11.35 47.42 23.55
N LEU A 279 10.09 47.54 23.12
CA LEU A 279 9.46 46.70 22.08
C LEU A 279 10.13 46.84 20.70
N ASP A 280 10.74 48.00 20.44
CA ASP A 280 11.57 48.29 19.26
C ASP A 280 12.74 47.30 19.11
N LYS A 281 13.32 46.82 20.23
CA LYS A 281 14.52 45.98 20.23
C LYS A 281 14.24 44.55 19.79
N VAL A 282 12.99 44.08 19.90
CA VAL A 282 12.56 42.72 19.53
C VAL A 282 11.76 42.66 18.22
N LEU A 283 11.14 43.76 17.80
CA LEU A 283 10.44 43.83 16.51
C LEU A 283 11.43 43.82 15.33
N TRP A 284 10.93 43.40 14.16
CA TRP A 284 11.69 43.44 12.90
C TRP A 284 11.74 44.86 12.31
N PRO A 285 12.80 45.20 11.55
CA PRO A 285 12.84 46.44 10.77
C PRO A 285 11.67 46.52 9.79
N GLY A 286 11.12 47.71 9.58
CA GLY A 286 9.92 47.92 8.75
C GLY A 286 8.59 47.55 9.42
N SER A 287 8.57 47.10 10.68
CA SER A 287 7.34 46.89 11.47
C SER A 287 6.50 48.16 11.66
N GLY A 288 7.09 49.35 11.46
CA GLY A 288 6.42 50.64 11.61
C GLY A 288 5.95 50.88 13.04
N TRP A 289 6.71 50.41 14.03
CA TRP A 289 6.56 50.76 15.43
C TRP A 289 7.34 52.06 15.71
N LYS A 290 6.76 52.97 16.50
CA LYS A 290 7.49 54.14 16.99
C LYS A 290 8.07 53.79 18.36
N PRO A 291 9.38 53.93 18.60
CA PRO A 291 9.95 53.75 19.95
C PRO A 291 9.30 54.75 20.92
N LEU A 292 9.05 54.30 22.15
CA LEU A 292 8.42 55.07 23.21
C LEU A 292 9.41 55.25 24.34
N ASN A 293 9.58 56.47 24.84
CA ASN A 293 10.35 56.66 26.07
C ASN A 293 9.51 56.16 27.26
N LEU A 294 10.14 55.78 28.37
CA LEU A 294 9.41 55.32 29.56
C LEU A 294 8.44 56.41 30.08
N GLY A 295 8.81 57.69 29.94
CA GLY A 295 7.96 58.85 30.24
C GLY A 295 6.65 58.91 29.43
N ASP A 296 6.63 58.37 28.20
CA ASP A 296 5.41 58.33 27.37
C ASP A 296 4.39 57.32 27.89
N VAL A 297 4.80 56.35 28.70
CA VAL A 297 3.96 55.24 29.19
C VAL A 297 3.75 55.23 30.72
N LEU A 298 4.22 56.26 31.45
CA LEU A 298 3.98 56.40 32.90
C LEU A 298 2.47 56.51 33.22
N ASP A 299 1.74 57.37 32.51
CA ASP A 299 0.28 57.49 32.65
C ASP A 299 -0.42 56.21 32.16
N ALA A 300 -1.24 55.60 33.01
CA ALA A 300 -2.00 54.40 32.69
C ALA A 300 -2.89 54.54 31.44
N LYS A 301 -3.43 55.74 31.18
CA LYS A 301 -4.21 56.03 29.95
C LYS A 301 -3.32 56.00 28.70
N LYS A 302 -2.05 56.41 28.80
CA LYS A 302 -1.08 56.28 27.71
C LYS A 302 -0.58 54.84 27.57
N ALA A 303 -0.30 54.15 28.67
CA ALA A 303 0.10 52.73 28.68
C ALA A 303 -0.93 51.84 27.97
N ARG A 304 -2.23 51.95 28.32
CA ARG A 304 -3.33 51.23 27.64
C ARG A 304 -3.39 51.54 26.14
N ARG A 305 -3.22 52.80 25.73
CA ARG A 305 -3.18 53.21 24.31
C ARG A 305 -1.96 52.67 23.57
N ALA A 306 -0.80 52.57 24.23
CA ALA A 306 0.41 51.99 23.67
C ALA A 306 0.29 50.47 23.54
N TYR A 307 -0.24 49.78 24.55
CA TYR A 307 -0.57 48.35 24.50
C TYR A 307 -1.51 48.02 23.34
N LEU A 308 -2.61 48.76 23.18
CA LEU A 308 -3.56 48.54 22.08
C LEU A 308 -2.91 48.72 20.70
N LYS A 309 -2.01 49.70 20.55
CA LYS A 309 -1.23 49.89 19.31
C LYS A 309 -0.23 48.75 19.08
N ALA A 310 0.39 48.23 20.13
CA ALA A 310 1.34 47.12 20.05
C ALA A 310 0.63 45.81 19.69
N SER A 311 -0.44 45.45 20.41
CA SER A 311 -1.21 44.22 20.14
C SER A 311 -1.81 44.25 18.72
N LEU A 312 -2.35 45.38 18.25
CA LEU A 312 -2.81 45.55 16.86
C LEU A 312 -1.73 45.46 15.77
N LYS A 313 -0.43 45.46 16.13
CA LYS A 313 0.70 45.26 15.22
C LYS A 313 1.21 43.82 15.22
N VAL A 314 1.25 43.15 16.38
CA VAL A 314 1.71 41.76 16.50
C VAL A 314 0.59 40.72 16.43
N HIS A 315 -0.68 41.14 16.36
CA HIS A 315 -1.85 40.25 16.28
C HIS A 315 -1.69 39.15 15.21
N PRO A 316 -1.95 37.87 15.54
CA PRO A 316 -1.68 36.73 14.65
C PRO A 316 -2.37 36.80 13.29
N ASP A 317 -3.49 37.52 13.18
CA ASP A 317 -4.19 37.75 11.91
C ASP A 317 -3.34 38.54 10.90
N LYS A 318 -2.77 39.67 11.32
CA LYS A 318 -1.93 40.54 10.46
C LYS A 318 -0.54 39.98 10.22
N THR A 319 -0.06 39.10 11.10
CA THR A 319 1.25 38.47 10.98
C THR A 319 1.19 37.09 10.31
N ARG A 320 -0.01 36.62 9.92
CA ARG A 320 -0.22 35.36 9.19
C ARG A 320 0.38 35.36 7.78
N SER A 321 0.42 36.51 7.11
CA SER A 321 1.04 36.72 5.80
C SER A 321 2.51 37.16 5.87
N LEU A 322 3.06 37.32 7.08
CA LEU A 322 4.48 37.57 7.27
C LEU A 322 5.26 36.25 7.30
N ASP A 323 6.57 36.41 7.11
CA ASP A 323 7.56 35.35 7.22
C ASP A 323 7.48 34.57 8.56
N ALA A 324 7.91 33.30 8.53
CA ALA A 324 7.83 32.38 9.66
C ALA A 324 8.59 32.87 10.91
N GLU A 325 9.76 33.50 10.75
CA GLU A 325 10.51 34.09 11.86
C GLU A 325 9.69 35.22 12.53
N LYS A 326 9.17 36.13 11.69
CA LYS A 326 8.41 37.31 12.12
C LYS A 326 7.11 36.91 12.81
N ARG A 327 6.44 35.86 12.34
CA ARG A 327 5.26 35.27 12.97
C ARG A 327 5.59 34.65 14.34
N PHE A 328 6.74 33.99 14.49
CA PHE A 328 7.18 33.46 15.80
C PHE A 328 7.46 34.60 16.81
N ILE A 329 8.19 35.62 16.38
CA ILE A 329 8.43 36.86 17.17
C ILE A 329 7.09 37.48 17.58
N ALA A 330 6.19 37.71 16.62
CA ALA A 330 4.90 38.36 16.84
C ALA A 330 4.05 37.63 17.88
N ASN A 331 3.90 36.30 17.76
CA ASN A 331 3.13 35.51 18.72
C ASN A 331 3.74 35.60 20.12
N ARG A 332 5.06 35.42 20.27
CA ARG A 332 5.72 35.48 21.59
C ARG A 332 5.67 36.86 22.24
N VAL A 333 5.74 37.92 21.42
CA VAL A 333 5.56 39.31 21.87
C VAL A 333 4.10 39.57 22.27
N PHE A 334 3.12 39.06 21.51
CA PHE A 334 1.70 39.17 21.85
C PHE A 334 1.39 38.46 23.17
N ASP A 335 1.84 37.22 23.35
CA ASP A 335 1.66 36.45 24.60
C ASP A 335 2.24 37.19 25.82
N ALA A 336 3.44 37.74 25.68
CA ALA A 336 4.11 38.48 26.75
C ALA A 336 3.40 39.79 27.10
N LEU A 337 3.01 40.57 26.09
CA LEU A 337 2.24 41.82 26.28
C LEU A 337 0.86 41.53 26.88
N SER A 338 0.17 40.47 26.47
CA SER A 338 -1.13 40.09 27.03
C SER A 338 -1.03 39.65 28.49
N GLN A 339 -0.02 38.86 28.86
CA GLN A 339 0.25 38.52 30.26
C GLN A 339 0.55 39.78 31.10
N ALA A 340 1.44 40.64 30.62
CA ALA A 340 1.80 41.86 31.33
C ALA A 340 0.63 42.85 31.45
N ASN A 341 -0.25 42.93 30.44
CA ASN A 341 -1.46 43.75 30.51
C ASN A 341 -2.49 43.15 31.49
N ALA A 342 -2.65 41.83 31.57
CA ALA A 342 -3.53 41.21 32.56
C ALA A 342 -3.07 41.55 34.00
N THR A 343 -1.77 41.49 34.29
CA THR A 343 -1.21 41.94 35.58
C THR A 343 -1.38 43.44 35.80
N PHE A 344 -1.17 44.27 34.77
CA PHE A 344 -1.31 45.72 34.85
C PHE A 344 -2.76 46.16 35.18
N GLU A 345 -3.75 45.54 34.54
CA GLU A 345 -5.17 45.82 34.84
C GLU A 345 -5.58 45.29 36.23
N ALA A 346 -5.06 44.12 36.64
CA ALA A 346 -5.28 43.60 37.99
C ALA A 346 -4.68 44.51 39.09
N ASN A 347 -3.57 45.18 38.80
CA ASN A 347 -2.96 46.20 39.67
C ASN A 347 -3.64 47.59 39.57
N GLY A 348 -4.80 47.72 38.92
CA GLY A 348 -5.52 48.99 38.76
C GLY A 348 -4.86 49.99 37.79
N GLY A 349 -3.88 49.56 36.99
CA GLY A 349 -3.09 50.40 36.10
C GLY A 349 -1.84 51.01 36.74
N VAL A 350 -1.39 50.48 37.89
CA VAL A 350 -0.14 50.83 38.56
C VAL A 350 1.03 50.03 38.00
#